data_AF-A0A6M3MH00-F1
#
_entry.id   AF-A0A6M3MH00-F1
#
_cell.length_a   1.000
_cell.length_b   1.000
_cell.length_c   1.000
_cell.angle_alpha   90.00
_cell.angle_beta   90.00
_cell.angle_gamma   90.00
#
_symmetry.space_group_name_H-M   'P 1'
#
loop_
_entity.id
_entity.type
_entity.pdbx_description
1 polymer ?
#
loop_
_entity_poly.entity_id
_entity_poly.type
_entity_poly.pdbx_seq_one_letter_code
_entity_poly.pdbx_strand_id
1 'polypeptide(L)' 'MAPQIIMLVLLMYGFGIECERHGKVMPQKIHNCRSGVIAVILHIALLYWGGFFDVFFK' A
#
# COMPACT_ATOMS: atom_id res chain seq x y z
N MET A 1 13.28 -5.84 9.77
CA MET A 1 13.42 -5.60 8.32
C MET A 1 12.55 -6.54 7.48
N ALA A 2 12.76 -7.86 7.52
CA ALA A 2 11.97 -8.82 6.72
C ALA A 2 10.43 -8.64 6.78
N PRO A 3 9.78 -8.47 7.96
CA PRO A 3 8.32 -8.28 8.01
C PRO A 3 7.85 -6.95 7.39
N GLN A 4 8.66 -5.90 7.46
CA GLN A 4 8.35 -4.58 6.88
C GLN A 4 8.41 -4.63 5.34
N ILE A 5 9.36 -5.38 4.78
CA ILE A 5 9.49 -5.61 3.34
C ILE A 5 8.28 -6.40 2.82
N ILE A 6 7.89 -7.47 3.51
CA ILE A 6 6.73 -8.29 3.13
C ILE A 6 5.44 -7.45 3.13
N MET A 7 5.25 -6.60 4.14
CA MET A 7 4.11 -5.65 4.17
C MET A 7 4.13 -4.69 2.98
N LEU A 8 5.30 -4.15 2.62
CA LEU A 8 5.45 -3.19 1.52
C LEU A 8 5.11 -3.84 0.17
N VAL A 9 5.56 -5.08 -0.05
CA VAL A 9 5.25 -5.85 -1.27
C VAL A 9 3.74 -6.14 -1.37
N LEU A 10 3.12 -6.60 -0.28
CA LEU A 10 1.67 -6.85 -0.24
C LEU A 10 0.85 -5.59 -0.48
N LEU A 11 1.29 -4.46 0.08
CA LEU A 11 0.67 -3.15 -0.09
C LEU A 11 0.72 -2.69 -1.55
N MET A 12 1.90 -2.77 -2.20
CA MET A 12 2.03 -2.39 -3.60
C MET A 12 1.24 -3.32 -4.52
N TYR A 13 1.20 -4.62 -4.22
CA TYR A 13 0.39 -5.58 -4.97
C TYR A 13 -1.11 -5.26 -4.87
N GLY A 14 -1.61 -5.01 -3.65
CA GLY A 14 -2.99 -4.60 -3.42
C GLY A 14 -3.33 -3.28 -4.10
N PHE A 15 -2.42 -2.30 -4.05
CA PHE A 15 -2.61 -1.01 -4.72
C PHE A 15 -2.64 -1.13 -6.24
N GLY A 16 -1.76 -1.94 -6.84
CA GLY A 16 -1.75 -2.20 -8.28
C GLY A 16 -3.06 -2.83 -8.77
N ILE A 17 -3.60 -3.80 -8.02
CA ILE A 17 -4.92 -4.38 -8.28
C ILE A 17 -6.01 -3.32 -8.19
N GLU A 18 -5.97 -2.46 -7.16
CA GLU A 18 -6.98 -1.42 -6.97
C GLU A 18 -6.93 -0.37 -8.10
N CYS A 19 -5.73 -0.02 -8.58
CA CYS A 19 -5.51 0.85 -9.73
C CYS A 19 -6.00 0.23 -11.05
N GLU A 20 -5.73 -1.04 -11.31
CA GLU A 20 -6.27 -1.74 -12.50
C GLU A 20 -7.80 -1.84 -12.51
N ARG A 21 -8.40 -1.89 -11.32
CA ARG A 21 -9.86 -1.92 -11.14
C ARG A 21 -10.47 -0.52 -11.22
N HIS A 22 -9.66 0.52 -11.16
CA HIS A 22 -10.09 1.91 -11.23
C HIS A 22 -10.64 2.23 -12.63
N GLY A 23 -11.95 2.44 -12.74
CA GLY A 23 -12.64 2.71 -14.01
C GLY A 23 -13.34 1.51 -14.64
N LYS A 24 -13.19 0.30 -14.09
CA LYS A 24 -14.01 -0.87 -14.49
C LYS A 24 -15.28 -0.92 -13.63
N VAL A 25 -16.43 -1.08 -14.28
CA VAL A 25 -17.73 -1.21 -13.60
C VAL A 25 -17.76 -2.57 -12.89
N MET A 26 -17.42 -2.58 -11.61
CA MET A 26 -17.44 -3.80 -10.81
C MET A 26 -18.85 -4.00 -10.23
N PRO A 27 -19.42 -5.22 -10.33
CA PRO A 27 -20.77 -5.50 -9.83
C PRO A 27 -20.88 -5.46 -8.29
N GLN A 28 -19.75 -5.35 -7.59
CA GLN A 28 -19.63 -5.46 -6.14
C GLN A 28 -18.86 -4.22 -5.65
N LYS A 29 -19.56 -3.27 -5.02
CA LYS A 29 -19.02 -1.99 -4.53
C LYS A 29 -18.20 -2.14 -3.24
N ILE A 30 -17.37 -3.18 -3.14
CA ILE A 30 -16.74 -3.61 -1.88
C ILE A 30 -15.44 -2.85 -1.59
N HIS A 31 -14.73 -2.38 -2.62
CA HIS A 31 -13.45 -1.68 -2.45
C HIS A 31 -13.49 -0.28 -3.07
N ASN A 32 -13.29 0.73 -2.21
CA ASN A 32 -13.11 2.12 -2.61
C ASN A 32 -11.61 2.36 -2.79
N CYS A 33 -11.18 2.65 -4.01
CA CYS A 33 -9.78 2.99 -4.30
C CYS A 33 -9.24 4.14 -3.43
N ARG A 34 -10.11 5.08 -3.04
CA ARG A 34 -9.78 6.13 -2.08
C ARG A 34 -9.29 5.56 -0.73
N SER A 35 -9.89 4.46 -0.27
CA SER A 35 -9.43 3.71 0.91
C SER A 35 -8.07 3.05 0.65
N GLY A 36 -7.86 2.49 -0.54
CA GLY A 36 -6.57 1.93 -0.97
C GLY A 36 -5.43 2.96 -0.95
N VAL A 37 -5.66 4.16 -1.51
CA VAL A 37 -4.69 5.27 -1.49
C VAL A 37 -4.36 5.70 -0.06
N ILE A 38 -5.37 5.82 0.81
CA ILE A 38 -5.16 6.19 2.22
C ILE A 38 -4.34 5.10 2.92
N ALA A 39 -4.66 3.82 2.71
CA ALA A 39 -3.91 2.71 3.29
C ALA A 39 -2.44 2.73 2.86
N VAL A 40 -2.16 3.06 1.60
CA VAL A 40 -0.78 3.20 1.09
C VAL A 40 -0.03 4.32 1.79
N ILE A 41 -0.62 5.51 1.87
CA ILE A 41 -0.01 6.66 2.55
C ILE A 41 0.29 6.34 4.01
N LEU A 42 -0.65 5.69 4.70
CA LEU A 42 -0.52 5.33 6.11
C LEU A 42 0.61 4.31 6.34
N HIS A 43 0.77 3.34 5.44
CA HIS A 43 1.87 2.38 5.49
C HIS A 43 3.23 3.02 5.22
N ILE A 44 3.32 3.94 4.25
CA ILE A 44 4.57 4.67 3.97
C ILE A 44 4.97 5.52 5.19
N ALA A 45 4.01 6.20 5.82
CA ALA A 45 4.25 6.97 7.03
C ALA A 45 4.72 6.08 8.20
N LEU A 46 4.15 4.87 8.35
CA LEU A 46 4.54 3.91 9.39
C LEU A 46 5.97 3.36 9.15
N LEU A 47 6.34 3.13 7.89
CA LEU A 47 7.69 2.70 7.51
C LEU A 47 8.73 3.79 7.77
N TYR A 48 8.38 5.06 7.52
CA TYR A 48 9.22 6.21 7.84
C TYR A 48 9.40 6.37 9.35
N TRP A 49 8.32 6.31 10.13
CA TRP A 49 8.40 6.35 11.60
C TRP A 49 9.22 5.18 12.15
N GLY A 50 9.05 3.99 11.61
CA GLY A 50 9.75 2.78 12.04
C GLY A 50 11.25 2.73 11.69
N GLY A 51 11.82 3.81 11.12
CA GLY A 51 13.23 3.88 10.76
C GLY A 51 13.63 2.92 9.64
N PHE A 52 12.67 2.41 8.85
CA PHE A 52 12.96 1.46 7.77
C PHE A 52 13.87 2.09 6.70
N PHE A 53 13.64 3.36 6.38
CA PHE A 53 14.45 4.10 5.42
C PHE A 53 15.80 4.54 6.00
N ASP A 54 15.91 4.71 7.32
CA ASP A 54 17.17 5.02 8.02
C ASP A 54 18.20 3.88 7.90
N VAL A 55 17.73 2.63 7.81
CA VAL A 55 18.60 1.46 7.61
C VAL A 55 19.04 1.30 6.14
N PHE A 56 18.27 1.85 5.19
CA PHE A 56 18.54 1.71 3.75
C PHE A 56 19.36 2.86 3.17
N PHE A 57 19.32 4.05 3.79
CA PHE A 57 20.04 5.26 3.36
C PHE A 57 21.33 5.54 4.17
N LYS A 58 21.77 4.60 5.02
CA LYS A 58 23.01 4.66 5.78
C LYS A 58 24.03 3.67 5.25
#